data_AF-A0A430B2F9-F1
#
_entry.id   AF-A0A430B2F9-F1
#
_cell.length_a   1.000
_cell.length_b   1.000
_cell.length_c   1.000
_cell.angle_alpha   90.00
_cell.angle_beta   90.00
_cell.angle_gamma   90.00
#
_symmetry.space_group_name_H-M   'P 1'
#
loop_
_entity.id
_entity.type
_entity.pdbx_description
1 polymer ?
#
loop_
_entity_poly.entity_id
_entity_poly.type
_entity_poly.pdbx_seq_one_letter_code
_entity_poly.pdbx_strand_id
1 'polypeptide(L)'
;MMKKQKQTDNFLMANIQVVYMQKRLLKKEDFDELIYMNDWYDIRQFLSRFGYRLAEEVTVGAVDNLYQSQLEKLEKDMYQLNFPDDYLKVLFVKRDTFQQIKDTAYQNLDEKVLEEYGKYANSSLHPLIAEYAKYRIDEYFLNGYFRNSTHTISLKRLARGNFSSDELTELEKLPVKNGIEWLQHTAYRDVFASPFETITFEKRFDDWLIKHYHQYRYQTIGLEGIFTYILEKIFELFNLRLVLKSKIYRLSTEEMRERMRVVYG
;
A
#
# COMPACT_ATOMS: atom_id res chain seq x y z
N MET A 1 26.93 -22.44 -7.94
CA MET A 1 27.46 -21.34 -7.11
C MET A 1 27.42 -19.97 -7.81
N MET A 2 27.78 -19.83 -9.10
CA MET A 2 27.79 -18.53 -9.81
C MET A 2 26.46 -17.75 -9.88
N LYS A 3 25.29 -18.41 -9.89
CA LYS A 3 23.99 -17.70 -9.95
C LYS A 3 23.64 -16.91 -8.69
N LYS A 4 23.99 -17.42 -7.50
CA LYS A 4 23.73 -16.73 -6.22
C LYS A 4 24.60 -15.48 -6.08
N GLN A 5 25.88 -15.59 -6.44
CA GLN A 5 26.83 -14.48 -6.31
C GLN A 5 26.48 -13.29 -7.22
N LYS A 6 26.10 -13.57 -8.47
CA LYS A 6 25.60 -12.54 -9.41
C LYS A 6 24.30 -11.87 -8.94
N GLN A 7 23.45 -12.59 -8.21
CA GLN A 7 22.19 -12.05 -7.67
C GLN A 7 22.45 -11.18 -6.41
N THR A 8 23.40 -11.58 -5.55
CA THR A 8 23.81 -10.79 -4.38
C THR A 8 24.49 -9.48 -4.79
N ASP A 9 25.36 -9.51 -5.81
CA ASP A 9 26.03 -8.30 -6.34
C ASP A 9 25.03 -7.32 -6.96
N ASN A 10 23.97 -7.82 -7.62
CA ASN A 10 22.89 -7.01 -8.18
C ASN A 10 22.09 -6.27 -7.09
N PHE A 11 21.81 -6.93 -5.97
CA PHE A 11 21.08 -6.29 -4.87
C PHE A 11 21.92 -5.29 -4.11
N LEU A 12 23.25 -5.45 -4.02
CA LEU A 12 24.10 -4.51 -3.29
C LEU A 12 24.00 -3.10 -3.86
N MET A 13 24.16 -2.93 -5.18
CA MET A 13 24.06 -1.62 -5.83
C MET A 13 22.66 -1.03 -5.74
N ALA A 14 21.63 -1.86 -5.93
CA ALA A 14 20.25 -1.43 -5.78
C ALA A 14 19.93 -0.97 -4.35
N ASN A 15 20.41 -1.68 -3.32
CA ASN A 15 20.24 -1.28 -1.92
C ASN A 15 20.94 0.05 -1.62
N ILE A 16 22.18 0.27 -2.10
CA ILE A 16 22.88 1.55 -1.92
C ILE A 16 22.08 2.71 -2.53
N GLN A 17 21.54 2.53 -3.73
CA GLN A 17 20.74 3.54 -4.40
C GLN A 17 19.40 3.77 -3.68
N VAL A 18 18.73 2.71 -3.22
CA VAL A 18 17.53 2.81 -2.40
C VAL A 18 17.78 3.57 -1.11
N VAL A 19 18.88 3.34 -0.41
CA VAL A 19 19.23 4.09 0.81
C VAL A 19 19.36 5.59 0.52
N TYR A 20 19.90 5.97 -0.63
CA TYR A 20 19.93 7.37 -1.05
C TYR A 20 18.53 7.91 -1.36
N MET A 21 17.68 7.12 -2.03
CA MET A 21 16.30 7.50 -2.35
C MET A 21 15.43 7.62 -1.10
N GLN A 22 15.63 6.76 -0.09
CA GLN A 22 14.94 6.82 1.21
C GLN A 22 15.12 8.17 1.90
N LYS A 23 16.30 8.80 1.78
CA LYS A 23 16.55 10.13 2.37
C LYS A 23 15.70 11.25 1.76
N ARG A 24 15.06 10.99 0.62
CA ARG A 24 14.19 11.94 -0.10
C ARG A 24 12.70 11.66 0.13
N LEU A 25 12.37 10.68 0.96
CA LEU A 25 11.00 10.47 1.39
C LEU A 25 10.53 11.67 2.22
N LEU A 26 9.27 12.04 2.05
CA LEU A 26 8.59 13.01 2.90
C LEU A 26 8.43 12.40 4.29
N LYS A 27 8.87 13.15 5.29
CA LYS A 27 8.76 12.78 6.70
C LYS A 27 7.42 13.22 7.27
N LYS A 28 7.14 12.79 8.49
CA LYS A 28 5.94 13.24 9.20
C LYS A 28 5.89 14.77 9.32
N GLU A 29 7.02 15.40 9.63
CA GLU A 29 7.13 16.86 9.77
C GLU A 29 6.84 17.57 8.45
N ASP A 30 7.27 16.99 7.33
CA ASP A 30 7.01 17.51 5.98
C ASP A 30 5.51 17.48 5.66
N PHE A 31 4.80 16.42 6.05
CA PHE A 31 3.35 16.34 5.91
C PHE A 31 2.61 17.30 6.85
N ASP A 32 3.07 17.44 8.10
CA ASP A 32 2.50 18.40 9.03
C ASP A 32 2.65 19.83 8.47
N GLU A 33 3.82 20.20 7.95
CA GLU A 33 4.03 21.49 7.27
C GLU A 33 3.07 21.66 6.09
N LEU A 34 2.98 20.64 5.22
CA LEU A 34 2.09 20.65 4.06
C LEU A 34 0.62 20.83 4.46
N ILE A 35 0.16 20.19 5.55
CA ILE A 35 -1.22 20.32 6.03
C ILE A 35 -1.54 21.77 6.45
N TYR A 36 -0.59 22.50 7.04
CA TYR A 36 -0.81 23.89 7.44
C TYR A 36 -0.66 24.92 6.31
N MET A 37 -0.02 24.56 5.20
CA MET A 37 0.09 25.46 4.04
C MET A 37 -1.26 25.67 3.37
N ASN A 38 -1.65 26.92 3.13
CA ASN A 38 -2.93 27.25 2.47
C ASN A 38 -2.75 27.78 1.04
N ASP A 39 -1.55 28.24 0.70
CA ASP A 39 -1.25 28.81 -0.61
C ASP A 39 -0.66 27.75 -1.57
N TRP A 40 -1.24 27.66 -2.77
CA TRP A 40 -0.83 26.67 -3.76
C TRP A 40 0.53 26.96 -4.41
N TYR A 41 0.97 28.23 -4.44
CA TYR A 41 2.32 28.58 -4.87
C TYR A 41 3.35 28.09 -3.86
N ASP A 42 3.13 28.31 -2.57
CA ASP A 42 4.00 27.81 -1.50
C ASP A 42 4.05 26.28 -1.48
N ILE A 43 2.89 25.61 -1.62
CA ILE A 43 2.81 24.14 -1.74
C ILE A 43 3.65 23.64 -2.93
N ARG A 44 3.58 24.30 -4.09
CA ARG A 44 4.39 23.92 -5.25
C ARG A 44 5.88 24.07 -4.97
N GLN A 45 6.30 25.17 -4.36
CA GLN A 45 7.69 25.42 -4.01
C GLN A 45 8.20 24.44 -2.94
N PHE A 46 7.34 24.02 -2.02
CA PHE A 46 7.65 22.99 -1.05
C PHE A 46 7.86 21.64 -1.74
N LEU A 47 6.90 21.19 -2.54
CA LEU A 47 6.92 19.91 -3.23
C LEU A 47 8.07 19.78 -4.24
N SER A 48 8.48 20.88 -4.89
CA SER A 48 9.59 20.89 -5.84
C SER A 48 10.93 20.49 -5.21
N ARG A 49 11.14 20.77 -3.91
CA ARG A 49 12.33 20.38 -3.15
C ARG A 49 12.50 18.86 -3.08
N PHE A 50 11.39 18.13 -3.05
CA PHE A 50 11.35 16.67 -3.04
C PHE A 50 11.33 16.06 -4.45
N GLY A 51 11.28 16.90 -5.49
CA GLY A 51 11.23 16.48 -6.89
C GLY A 51 9.81 16.24 -7.41
N TYR A 52 8.79 16.70 -6.69
CA TYR A 52 7.40 16.67 -7.15
C TYR A 52 7.07 17.92 -7.96
N ARG A 53 6.30 17.74 -9.04
CA ARG A 53 5.88 18.84 -9.91
C ARG A 53 4.36 18.84 -9.99
N LEU A 54 3.75 19.76 -9.24
CA LEU A 54 2.30 20.00 -9.30
C LEU A 54 2.01 21.04 -10.39
N ALA A 55 0.90 20.85 -11.11
CA ALA A 55 0.48 21.76 -12.17
C ALA A 55 0.17 23.18 -11.66
N GLU A 56 0.18 24.17 -12.56
CA GLU A 56 -0.19 25.54 -12.23
C GLU A 56 -1.64 25.63 -11.76
N GLU A 57 -2.56 25.00 -12.50
CA GLU A 57 -3.94 24.81 -12.08
C GLU A 57 -4.07 23.52 -11.26
N VAL A 58 -4.42 23.65 -9.98
CA VAL A 58 -4.51 22.52 -9.06
C VAL A 58 -5.94 21.98 -9.03
N THR A 59 -6.19 20.97 -9.86
CA THR A 59 -7.46 20.23 -9.91
C THR A 59 -7.31 18.82 -9.33
N VAL A 60 -8.44 18.16 -9.05
CA VAL A 60 -8.44 16.74 -8.64
C VAL A 60 -7.72 15.87 -9.68
N GLY A 61 -7.95 16.15 -10.97
CA GLY A 61 -7.27 15.46 -12.08
C GLY A 61 -5.76 15.72 -12.09
N ALA A 62 -5.32 16.95 -11.83
CA ALA A 62 -3.90 17.28 -11.74
C ALA A 62 -3.20 16.51 -10.60
N VAL A 63 -3.85 16.39 -9.44
CA VAL A 63 -3.34 15.60 -8.30
C VAL A 63 -3.29 14.10 -8.63
N ASP A 64 -4.31 13.58 -9.33
CA ASP A 64 -4.32 12.18 -9.78
C ASP A 64 -3.24 11.89 -10.81
N ASN A 65 -2.98 12.81 -11.73
CA ASN A 65 -1.89 12.70 -12.71
C ASN A 65 -0.52 12.74 -12.03
N LEU A 66 -0.34 13.62 -11.02
CA LEU A 66 0.87 13.62 -10.21
C LEU A 66 1.07 12.25 -9.56
N TYR A 67 0.05 11.71 -8.88
CA TYR A 67 0.12 10.40 -8.25
C TYR A 67 0.51 9.29 -9.24
N GLN A 68 -0.17 9.19 -10.39
CA GLN A 68 0.12 8.16 -11.39
C GLN A 68 1.53 8.29 -11.98
N SER A 69 1.93 9.50 -12.37
CA SER A 69 3.27 9.74 -12.93
C SER A 69 4.39 9.40 -11.94
N GLN A 70 4.17 9.60 -10.64
CA GLN A 70 5.16 9.21 -9.63
C GLN A 70 5.20 7.70 -9.39
N LEU A 71 4.08 6.98 -9.50
CA LEU A 71 4.08 5.51 -9.46
C LEU A 71 4.80 4.92 -10.68
N GLU A 72 4.52 5.43 -11.88
CA GLU A 72 5.21 5.02 -13.11
C GLU A 72 6.72 5.30 -13.05
N LYS A 73 7.09 6.47 -12.50
CA LYS A 73 8.49 6.81 -12.25
C LYS A 73 9.13 5.84 -11.25
N LEU A 74 8.47 5.56 -10.13
CA LEU A 74 8.97 4.61 -9.13
C LEU A 74 9.24 3.24 -9.74
N GLU A 75 8.28 2.72 -10.50
CA GLU A 75 8.42 1.45 -11.21
C GLU A 75 9.58 1.46 -12.20
N LYS A 76 9.69 2.51 -13.03
CA LYS A 76 10.81 2.70 -13.95
C LYS A 76 12.16 2.75 -13.24
N ASP A 77 12.23 3.50 -12.13
CA ASP A 77 13.45 3.60 -11.32
C ASP A 77 13.82 2.19 -10.81
N MET A 78 12.88 1.39 -10.30
CA MET A 78 13.15 0.02 -9.84
C MET A 78 13.64 -0.91 -10.96
N TYR A 79 13.09 -0.80 -12.17
CA TYR A 79 13.62 -1.55 -13.31
C TYR A 79 15.06 -1.16 -13.65
N GLN A 80 15.41 0.12 -13.57
CA GLN A 80 16.78 0.59 -13.79
C GLN A 80 17.75 0.08 -12.71
N LEU A 81 17.25 -0.17 -11.50
CA LEU A 81 18.00 -0.82 -10.41
C LEU A 81 18.15 -2.34 -10.60
N ASN A 82 17.69 -2.90 -11.73
CA ASN A 82 17.58 -4.35 -11.97
C ASN A 82 16.74 -5.08 -10.91
N PHE A 83 15.74 -4.40 -10.33
CA PHE A 83 14.80 -5.05 -9.44
C PHE A 83 13.96 -6.06 -10.22
N PRO A 84 13.78 -7.30 -9.75
CA PRO A 84 13.14 -8.31 -10.57
C PRO A 84 11.64 -8.04 -10.72
N ASP A 85 11.17 -8.10 -11.95
CA ASP A 85 9.83 -7.68 -12.39
C ASP A 85 8.69 -8.34 -11.59
N ASP A 86 8.77 -9.65 -11.36
CA ASP A 86 7.75 -10.40 -10.62
C ASP A 86 7.57 -9.92 -9.17
N TYR A 87 8.60 -9.31 -8.58
CA TYR A 87 8.55 -8.76 -7.23
C TYR A 87 7.92 -7.37 -7.20
N LEU A 88 8.08 -6.62 -8.29
CA LEU A 88 7.52 -5.29 -8.43
C LEU A 88 6.01 -5.37 -8.68
N LYS A 89 5.59 -6.29 -9.55
CA LYS A 89 4.19 -6.47 -9.96
C LYS A 89 3.24 -6.74 -8.78
N VAL A 90 3.68 -7.46 -7.74
CA VAL A 90 2.83 -7.71 -6.56
C VAL A 90 2.37 -6.41 -5.89
N LEU A 91 3.23 -5.37 -5.89
CA LEU A 91 2.93 -4.07 -5.28
C LEU A 91 1.95 -3.26 -6.11
N PHE A 92 1.90 -3.51 -7.43
CA PHE A 92 1.10 -2.75 -8.38
C PHE A 92 -0.15 -3.48 -8.91
N VAL A 93 -0.45 -4.71 -8.46
CA VAL A 93 -1.61 -5.52 -8.91
C VAL A 93 -2.89 -4.68 -9.06
N LYS A 94 -3.33 -3.97 -8.01
CA LYS A 94 -4.57 -3.16 -8.07
C LYS A 94 -4.52 -2.12 -9.20
N ARG A 95 -3.39 -1.43 -9.40
CA ARG A 95 -3.20 -0.43 -10.46
C ARG A 95 -3.23 -1.08 -11.83
N ASP A 96 -2.45 -2.14 -12.02
CA ASP A 96 -2.23 -2.78 -13.32
C ASP A 96 -3.51 -3.46 -13.80
N THR A 97 -4.19 -4.18 -12.90
CA THR A 97 -5.49 -4.80 -13.20
C THR A 97 -6.53 -3.74 -13.54
N PHE A 98 -6.55 -2.60 -12.82
CA PHE A 98 -7.46 -1.50 -13.15
C PHE A 98 -7.18 -0.92 -14.54
N GLN A 99 -5.91 -0.67 -14.88
CA GLN A 99 -5.52 -0.15 -16.19
C GLN A 99 -5.90 -1.10 -17.34
N GLN A 100 -5.75 -2.41 -17.16
CA GLN A 100 -6.12 -3.43 -18.15
C GLN A 100 -7.63 -3.52 -18.41
N ILE A 101 -8.46 -3.09 -17.46
CA ILE A 101 -9.93 -3.29 -17.46
C ILE A 101 -10.68 -2.00 -17.78
N LYS A 102 -10.00 -0.85 -17.91
CA LYS A 102 -10.61 0.48 -18.13
C LYS A 102 -11.71 0.52 -19.20
N ASP A 103 -11.64 -0.36 -20.20
CA ASP A 103 -12.60 -0.43 -21.31
C ASP A 103 -13.74 -1.47 -21.15
N THR A 104 -13.79 -2.22 -20.04
CA THR A 104 -14.68 -3.39 -19.84
C THR A 104 -15.67 -3.25 -18.67
N ALA A 105 -16.17 -2.03 -18.41
CA ALA A 105 -17.21 -1.75 -17.41
C ALA A 105 -16.93 -2.24 -15.98
N TYR A 106 -15.65 -2.42 -15.61
CA TYR A 106 -15.19 -2.91 -14.30
C TYR A 106 -15.79 -4.26 -13.86
N GLN A 107 -16.34 -5.05 -14.80
CA GLN A 107 -16.89 -6.36 -14.46
C GLN A 107 -15.78 -7.26 -13.91
N ASN A 108 -16.03 -7.84 -12.73
CA ASN A 108 -15.15 -8.78 -12.05
C ASN A 108 -13.75 -8.23 -11.70
N LEU A 109 -13.62 -6.91 -11.49
CA LEU A 109 -12.34 -6.29 -11.10
C LEU A 109 -11.75 -6.96 -9.85
N ASP A 110 -12.57 -7.14 -8.81
CA ASP A 110 -12.16 -7.75 -7.55
C ASP A 110 -11.68 -9.20 -7.74
N GLU A 111 -12.40 -9.98 -8.53
CA GLU A 111 -12.03 -11.36 -8.85
C GLU A 111 -10.67 -11.41 -9.55
N LYS A 112 -10.45 -10.56 -10.57
CA LYS A 112 -9.16 -10.50 -11.26
C LYS A 112 -8.02 -10.06 -10.34
N VAL A 113 -8.25 -9.06 -9.47
CA VAL A 113 -7.25 -8.62 -8.48
C VAL A 113 -6.88 -9.76 -7.54
N LEU A 114 -7.88 -10.50 -7.02
CA LEU A 114 -7.66 -11.64 -6.14
C LEU A 114 -6.94 -12.80 -6.86
N GLU A 115 -7.29 -13.07 -8.11
CA GLU A 115 -6.62 -14.09 -8.91
C GLU A 115 -5.14 -13.76 -9.12
N GLU A 116 -4.82 -12.50 -9.46
CA GLU A 116 -3.44 -12.04 -9.61
C GLU A 116 -2.66 -12.13 -8.30
N TYR A 117 -3.19 -11.61 -7.19
CA TYR A 117 -2.55 -11.80 -5.87
C TYR A 117 -2.39 -13.28 -5.53
N GLY A 118 -3.38 -14.11 -5.87
CA GLY A 118 -3.38 -15.54 -5.66
C GLY A 118 -2.27 -16.29 -6.42
N LYS A 119 -1.72 -15.73 -7.49
CA LYS A 119 -0.52 -16.27 -8.16
C LYS A 119 0.73 -16.05 -7.29
N TYR A 120 0.88 -14.85 -6.72
CA TYR A 120 2.02 -14.50 -5.87
C TYR A 120 1.97 -15.20 -4.51
N ALA A 121 0.79 -15.30 -3.89
CA ALA A 121 0.58 -15.96 -2.60
C ALA A 121 1.01 -17.43 -2.58
N ASN A 122 0.90 -18.11 -3.73
CA ASN A 122 1.30 -19.51 -3.93
C ASN A 122 2.64 -19.66 -4.65
N SER A 123 3.32 -18.55 -4.97
CA SER A 123 4.58 -18.58 -5.72
C SER A 123 5.75 -18.99 -4.83
N SER A 124 6.77 -19.59 -5.45
CA SER A 124 8.07 -19.86 -4.80
C SER A 124 9.08 -18.72 -4.99
N LEU A 125 8.62 -17.50 -5.36
CA LEU A 125 9.49 -16.35 -5.63
C LEU A 125 10.33 -15.96 -4.41
N HIS A 126 9.66 -15.48 -3.37
CA HIS A 126 10.27 -15.15 -2.08
C HIS A 126 9.20 -15.10 -0.98
N PRO A 127 9.48 -15.57 0.24
CA PRO A 127 8.49 -15.61 1.33
C PRO A 127 7.80 -14.26 1.57
N LEU A 128 8.58 -13.17 1.55
CA LEU A 128 8.08 -11.81 1.73
C LEU A 128 6.99 -11.42 0.71
N ILE A 129 7.17 -11.81 -0.56
CA ILE A 129 6.24 -11.49 -1.64
C ILE A 129 4.94 -12.29 -1.49
N ALA A 130 5.07 -13.58 -1.19
CA ALA A 130 3.92 -14.45 -0.95
C ALA A 130 3.13 -13.96 0.27
N GLU A 131 3.81 -13.59 1.34
CA GLU A 131 3.22 -13.04 2.55
C GLU A 131 2.47 -11.72 2.29
N TYR A 132 3.09 -10.77 1.59
CA TYR A 132 2.42 -9.51 1.22
C TYR A 132 1.15 -9.77 0.40
N ALA A 133 1.23 -10.67 -0.60
CA ALA A 133 0.07 -11.04 -1.41
C ALA A 133 -1.06 -11.65 -0.55
N LYS A 134 -0.72 -12.52 0.40
CA LYS A 134 -1.70 -13.08 1.36
C LYS A 134 -2.36 -11.99 2.17
N TYR A 135 -1.59 -11.06 2.74
CA TYR A 135 -2.15 -9.92 3.48
C TYR A 135 -3.10 -9.08 2.63
N ARG A 136 -2.81 -8.84 1.35
CA ARG A 136 -3.72 -8.10 0.45
C ARG A 136 -4.98 -8.87 0.09
N ILE A 137 -4.91 -10.21 0.04
CA ILE A 137 -6.08 -11.07 -0.13
C ILE A 137 -6.96 -11.03 1.13
N ASP A 138 -6.37 -11.15 2.31
CA ASP A 138 -7.12 -11.11 3.57
C ASP A 138 -7.76 -9.73 3.80
N GLU A 139 -7.05 -8.64 3.47
CA GLU A 139 -7.59 -7.27 3.48
C GLU A 139 -8.89 -7.17 2.67
N TYR A 140 -8.96 -7.80 1.50
CA TYR A 140 -10.16 -7.81 0.66
C TYR A 140 -11.34 -8.46 1.38
N PHE A 141 -11.15 -9.67 1.92
CA PHE A 141 -12.24 -10.40 2.57
C PHE A 141 -12.69 -9.74 3.88
N LEU A 142 -11.75 -9.23 4.67
CA LEU A 142 -12.05 -8.47 5.89
C LEU A 142 -12.81 -7.18 5.57
N ASN A 143 -12.46 -6.48 4.48
CA ASN A 143 -13.26 -5.35 4.00
C ASN A 143 -14.69 -5.76 3.65
N GLY A 144 -14.87 -6.91 2.97
CA GLY A 144 -16.20 -7.46 2.69
C GLY A 144 -17.02 -7.71 3.97
N TYR A 145 -16.39 -8.31 4.99
CA TYR A 145 -17.01 -8.56 6.28
C TYR A 145 -17.49 -7.28 6.99
N PHE A 146 -16.66 -6.23 7.02
CA PHE A 146 -16.99 -4.99 7.73
C PHE A 146 -17.87 -4.02 6.95
N ARG A 147 -17.84 -4.04 5.61
CA ARG A 147 -18.62 -3.12 4.76
C ARG A 147 -20.04 -3.58 4.50
N ASN A 148 -20.26 -4.89 4.44
CA ASN A 148 -21.58 -5.44 4.16
C ASN A 148 -22.40 -5.49 5.45
N SER A 149 -23.60 -4.91 5.43
CA SER A 149 -24.54 -4.96 6.57
C SER A 149 -24.97 -6.38 6.94
N THR A 150 -24.89 -7.31 5.98
CA THR A 150 -25.14 -8.75 6.16
C THR A 150 -23.87 -9.54 6.48
N HIS A 151 -22.72 -8.87 6.58
CA HIS A 151 -21.39 -9.48 6.76
C HIS A 151 -20.98 -10.47 5.67
N THR A 152 -21.69 -10.49 4.55
CA THR A 152 -21.48 -11.47 3.49
C THR A 152 -20.12 -11.30 2.82
N ILE A 153 -19.34 -12.37 2.78
CA ILE A 153 -18.03 -12.39 2.15
C ILE A 153 -18.17 -13.06 0.78
N SER A 154 -18.03 -12.27 -0.29
CA SER A 154 -18.03 -12.76 -1.67
C SER A 154 -16.70 -13.41 -2.03
N LEU A 155 -16.67 -14.19 -3.12
CA LEU A 155 -15.45 -14.72 -3.74
C LEU A 155 -14.58 -15.64 -2.85
N LYS A 156 -15.11 -16.23 -1.77
CA LYS A 156 -14.37 -17.12 -0.85
C LYS A 156 -13.60 -18.27 -1.51
N ARG A 157 -14.01 -18.72 -2.70
CA ARG A 157 -13.25 -19.69 -3.54
C ARG A 157 -11.83 -19.22 -3.90
N LEU A 158 -11.56 -17.91 -3.80
CA LEU A 158 -10.28 -17.28 -4.05
C LEU A 158 -9.50 -16.96 -2.76
N ALA A 159 -9.92 -17.51 -1.62
CA ALA A 159 -9.26 -17.36 -0.32
C ALA A 159 -7.90 -18.10 -0.28
N ARG A 160 -6.90 -17.48 -0.89
CA ARG A 160 -5.50 -17.92 -0.91
C ARG A 160 -4.61 -17.11 0.04
N GLY A 161 -5.25 -16.39 0.97
CA GLY A 161 -4.61 -15.60 2.01
C GLY A 161 -4.18 -16.46 3.19
N ASN A 162 -4.19 -15.86 4.38
CA ASN A 162 -3.99 -16.55 5.64
C ASN A 162 -5.30 -17.16 6.17
N PHE A 163 -6.46 -16.66 5.72
CA PHE A 163 -7.74 -17.27 6.02
C PHE A 163 -8.16 -18.26 4.94
N SER A 164 -8.57 -19.45 5.35
CA SER A 164 -9.26 -20.42 4.51
C SER A 164 -10.70 -19.99 4.20
N SER A 165 -11.29 -20.57 3.15
CA SER A 165 -12.71 -20.36 2.82
C SER A 165 -13.65 -20.75 3.96
N ASP A 166 -13.29 -21.76 4.76
CA ASP A 166 -14.08 -22.24 5.88
C ASP A 166 -14.01 -21.25 7.06
N GLU A 167 -12.81 -20.76 7.40
CA GLU A 167 -12.64 -19.71 8.43
C GLU A 167 -13.40 -18.43 8.08
N LEU A 168 -13.37 -18.01 6.81
CA LEU A 168 -14.16 -16.86 6.35
C LEU A 168 -15.67 -17.10 6.48
N THR A 169 -16.12 -18.34 6.26
CA THR A 169 -17.52 -18.72 6.43
C THR A 169 -17.94 -18.75 7.90
N GLU A 170 -17.04 -19.13 8.81
CA GLU A 170 -17.29 -19.01 10.24
C GLU A 170 -17.31 -17.54 10.69
N LEU A 171 -16.38 -16.72 10.20
CA LEU A 171 -16.34 -15.28 10.50
C LEU A 171 -17.64 -14.56 10.08
N GLU A 172 -18.15 -14.88 8.89
CA GLU A 172 -19.41 -14.32 8.35
C GLU A 172 -20.63 -14.59 9.27
N LYS A 173 -20.62 -15.68 10.04
CA LYS A 173 -21.70 -16.01 10.99
C LYS A 173 -21.61 -15.22 12.29
N LEU A 174 -20.45 -14.62 12.59
CA LEU A 174 -20.23 -13.90 13.84
C LEU A 174 -20.74 -12.46 13.73
N PRO A 175 -21.46 -11.96 14.74
CA PRO A 175 -21.68 -10.52 14.89
C PRO A 175 -20.34 -9.78 14.95
N VAL A 176 -20.29 -8.54 14.43
CA VAL A 176 -19.06 -7.72 14.33
C VAL A 176 -18.22 -7.72 15.60
N LYS A 177 -18.86 -7.57 16.77
CA LYS A 177 -18.15 -7.59 18.05
C LYS A 177 -17.38 -8.90 18.26
N ASN A 178 -18.05 -10.02 18.08
CA ASN A 178 -17.46 -11.36 18.26
C ASN A 178 -16.45 -11.65 17.15
N GLY A 179 -16.68 -11.15 15.92
CA GLY A 179 -15.72 -11.23 14.82
C GLY A 179 -14.44 -10.47 15.12
N ILE A 180 -14.52 -9.26 15.70
CA ILE A 180 -13.34 -8.49 16.13
C ILE A 180 -12.57 -9.26 17.22
N GLU A 181 -13.26 -9.79 18.23
CA GLU A 181 -12.65 -10.60 19.28
C GLU A 181 -11.94 -11.83 18.69
N TRP A 182 -12.58 -12.52 17.74
CA TRP A 182 -11.97 -13.64 17.02
C TRP A 182 -10.71 -13.22 16.26
N LEU A 183 -10.77 -12.09 15.53
CA LEU A 183 -9.64 -11.56 14.76
C LEU A 183 -8.45 -11.13 15.65
N GLN A 184 -8.68 -10.78 16.91
CA GLN A 184 -7.62 -10.49 17.88
C GLN A 184 -6.75 -11.71 18.24
N HIS A 185 -7.22 -12.92 17.93
CA HIS A 185 -6.46 -14.16 18.13
C HIS A 185 -5.69 -14.62 16.88
N THR A 186 -5.65 -13.79 15.84
CA THR A 186 -4.97 -14.08 14.56
C THR A 186 -3.66 -13.31 14.43
N ALA A 187 -2.97 -13.45 13.29
CA ALA A 187 -1.81 -12.62 12.94
C ALA A 187 -2.14 -11.10 12.90
N TYR A 188 -3.42 -10.73 12.81
CA TYR A 188 -3.89 -9.35 12.72
C TYR A 188 -4.24 -8.73 14.08
N ARG A 189 -3.85 -9.34 15.19
CA ARG A 189 -4.22 -8.86 16.54
C ARG A 189 -4.00 -7.35 16.75
N ASP A 190 -2.90 -6.82 16.20
CA ASP A 190 -2.52 -5.42 16.38
C ASP A 190 -3.41 -4.47 15.54
N VAL A 191 -3.97 -4.95 14.42
CA VAL A 191 -4.96 -4.20 13.62
C VAL A 191 -6.25 -4.02 14.43
N PHE A 192 -6.67 -5.08 15.13
CA PHE A 192 -7.93 -5.16 15.87
C PHE A 192 -7.82 -4.81 17.35
N ALA A 193 -6.68 -4.27 17.79
CA ALA A 193 -6.46 -3.85 19.17
C ALA A 193 -7.48 -2.77 19.60
N SER A 194 -7.99 -2.89 20.82
CA SER A 194 -9.02 -1.98 21.37
C SER A 194 -8.46 -0.57 21.65
N PRO A 195 -9.25 0.51 21.44
CA PRO A 195 -10.59 0.51 20.82
C PRO A 195 -10.52 0.31 19.31
N PHE A 196 -11.44 -0.44 18.70
CA PHE A 196 -11.50 -0.65 17.25
C PHE A 196 -12.87 -0.21 16.70
N GLU A 197 -12.82 0.56 15.61
CA GLU A 197 -14.01 0.98 14.87
C GLU A 197 -13.88 0.52 13.41
N THR A 198 -14.96 -0.04 12.86
CA THR A 198 -14.96 -0.63 11.50
C THR A 198 -14.55 0.37 10.42
N ILE A 199 -14.93 1.64 10.56
CA ILE A 199 -14.55 2.71 9.64
C ILE A 199 -13.05 2.97 9.58
N THR A 200 -12.30 2.59 10.63
CA THR A 200 -10.85 2.74 10.71
C THR A 200 -10.09 1.52 10.19
N PHE A 201 -10.78 0.46 9.77
CA PHE A 201 -10.15 -0.81 9.41
C PHE A 201 -9.08 -0.66 8.33
N GLU A 202 -9.40 -0.09 7.16
CA GLU A 202 -8.44 0.04 6.06
C GLU A 202 -7.22 0.85 6.48
N LYS A 203 -7.42 1.89 7.28
CA LYS A 203 -6.33 2.69 7.84
C LYS A 203 -5.43 1.87 8.74
N ARG A 204 -6.02 1.16 9.70
CA ARG A 204 -5.27 0.36 10.65
C ARG A 204 -4.55 -0.79 9.98
N PHE A 205 -5.16 -1.40 8.97
CA PHE A 205 -4.57 -2.47 8.20
C PHE A 205 -3.36 -1.97 7.41
N ASP A 206 -3.50 -0.85 6.70
CA ASP A 206 -2.41 -0.19 5.99
C ASP A 206 -1.27 0.20 6.94
N ASP A 207 -1.60 0.86 8.07
CA ASP A 207 -0.63 1.29 9.09
C ASP A 207 0.14 0.10 9.69
N TRP A 208 -0.58 -0.99 9.97
CA TRP A 208 0.02 -2.24 10.43
C TRP A 208 0.91 -2.88 9.37
N LEU A 209 0.46 -2.93 8.11
CA LEU A 209 1.19 -3.52 7.00
C LEU A 209 2.52 -2.80 6.77
N ILE A 210 2.49 -1.46 6.71
CA ILE A 210 3.73 -0.70 6.54
C ILE A 210 4.66 -0.86 7.76
N LYS A 211 4.12 -0.86 8.98
CA LYS A 211 4.91 -1.11 10.20
C LYS A 211 5.55 -2.50 10.19
N HIS A 212 4.81 -3.50 9.73
CA HIS A 212 5.26 -4.88 9.62
C HIS A 212 6.45 -5.00 8.65
N TYR A 213 6.47 -4.27 7.54
CA TYR A 213 7.61 -4.28 6.62
C TYR A 213 8.72 -3.29 6.99
N HIS A 214 8.40 -2.20 7.71
CA HIS A 214 9.38 -1.18 8.08
C HIS A 214 10.57 -1.74 8.88
N GLN A 215 10.38 -2.81 9.64
CA GLN A 215 11.48 -3.48 10.36
C GLN A 215 12.62 -3.93 9.43
N TYR A 216 12.35 -4.16 8.15
CA TYR A 216 13.34 -4.56 7.16
C TYR A 216 14.10 -3.40 6.52
N ARG A 217 13.73 -2.15 6.82
CA ARG A 217 14.36 -0.95 6.25
C ARG A 217 15.88 -0.91 6.43
N TYR A 218 16.36 -1.40 7.57
CA TYR A 218 17.78 -1.38 7.94
C TYR A 218 18.54 -2.65 7.52
N GLN A 219 17.89 -3.58 6.82
CA GLN A 219 18.59 -4.71 6.23
C GLN A 219 19.44 -4.21 5.07
N THR A 220 20.76 -4.29 5.27
CA THR A 220 21.76 -3.64 4.41
C THR A 220 21.89 -4.26 3.03
N ILE A 221 21.58 -5.56 2.90
CA ILE A 221 21.68 -6.31 1.64
C ILE A 221 20.50 -7.27 1.58
N GLY A 222 19.63 -7.09 0.58
CA GLY A 222 18.49 -7.98 0.39
C GLY A 222 17.40 -7.39 -0.49
N LEU A 223 16.37 -8.20 -0.72
CA LEU A 223 15.14 -7.77 -1.37
C LEU A 223 14.33 -6.86 -0.43
N GLU A 224 14.40 -7.15 0.86
CA GLU A 224 13.52 -6.67 1.89
C GLU A 224 13.65 -5.15 2.09
N GLY A 225 14.87 -4.61 2.11
CA GLY A 225 15.12 -3.17 2.19
C GLY A 225 14.57 -2.41 0.98
N ILE A 226 14.76 -2.95 -0.23
CA ILE A 226 14.23 -2.37 -1.47
C ILE A 226 12.71 -2.44 -1.49
N PHE A 227 12.12 -3.60 -1.16
CA PHE A 227 10.68 -3.78 -1.09
C PHE A 227 10.04 -2.82 -0.09
N THR A 228 10.64 -2.68 1.09
CA THR A 228 10.19 -1.75 2.13
C THR A 228 10.20 -0.32 1.63
N TYR A 229 11.26 0.12 0.94
CA TYR A 229 11.30 1.44 0.32
C TYR A 229 10.19 1.67 -0.71
N ILE A 230 9.94 0.70 -1.60
CA ILE A 230 8.87 0.84 -2.61
C ILE A 230 7.52 0.98 -1.90
N LEU A 231 7.27 0.17 -0.86
CA LEU A 231 6.05 0.24 -0.07
C LEU A 231 5.91 1.58 0.64
N GLU A 232 6.96 2.06 1.32
CA GLU A 232 7.01 3.39 1.95
C GLU A 232 6.71 4.50 0.93
N LYS A 233 7.27 4.40 -0.28
CA LYS A 233 7.03 5.38 -1.33
C LYS A 233 5.59 5.36 -1.83
N ILE A 234 4.97 4.18 -1.98
CA ILE A 234 3.55 4.07 -2.34
C ILE A 234 2.67 4.74 -1.28
N PHE A 235 2.94 4.50 0.00
CA PHE A 235 2.18 5.12 1.10
C PHE A 235 2.42 6.64 1.21
N GLU A 236 3.63 7.11 0.97
CA GLU A 236 3.92 8.54 0.84
C GLU A 236 3.09 9.17 -0.29
N LEU A 237 3.07 8.57 -1.47
CA LEU A 237 2.30 9.07 -2.61
C LEU A 237 0.80 9.06 -2.32
N PHE A 238 0.31 8.03 -1.62
CA PHE A 238 -1.08 7.97 -1.16
C PHE A 238 -1.42 9.12 -0.22
N ASN A 239 -0.59 9.36 0.81
CA ASN A 239 -0.77 10.45 1.75
C ASN A 239 -0.67 11.82 1.08
N LEU A 240 0.27 11.99 0.13
CA LEU A 240 0.39 13.22 -0.64
C LEU A 240 -0.88 13.49 -1.46
N ARG A 241 -1.37 12.47 -2.18
CA ARG A 241 -2.64 12.55 -2.92
C ARG A 241 -3.80 12.90 -1.99
N LEU A 242 -3.90 12.26 -0.83
CA LEU A 242 -4.92 12.50 0.18
C LEU A 242 -4.89 13.96 0.67
N VAL A 243 -3.74 14.47 1.09
CA VAL A 243 -3.59 15.84 1.61
C VAL A 243 -3.94 16.87 0.54
N LEU A 244 -3.41 16.72 -0.69
CA LEU A 244 -3.68 17.66 -1.78
C LEU A 244 -5.17 17.67 -2.18
N LYS A 245 -5.81 16.50 -2.28
CA LYS A 245 -7.26 16.43 -2.54
C LYS A 245 -8.07 17.03 -1.40
N SER A 246 -7.69 16.75 -0.16
CA SER A 246 -8.38 17.28 1.03
C SER A 246 -8.34 18.80 1.07
N LYS A 247 -7.23 19.41 0.62
CA LYS A 247 -7.13 20.88 0.47
C LYS A 247 -8.04 21.43 -0.63
N ILE A 248 -8.13 20.75 -1.79
CA ILE A 248 -9.07 21.12 -2.85
C ILE A 248 -10.51 21.11 -2.30
N TYR A 249 -10.85 20.09 -1.50
CA TYR A 249 -12.16 19.95 -0.86
C TYR A 249 -12.33 20.75 0.44
N ARG A 250 -11.31 21.50 0.87
CA ARG A 250 -11.33 22.33 2.08
C ARG A 250 -11.67 21.56 3.37
N LEU A 251 -11.19 20.32 3.50
CA LEU A 251 -11.28 19.59 4.76
C LEU A 251 -10.47 20.29 5.85
N SER A 252 -10.84 20.08 7.11
CA SER A 252 -10.08 20.60 8.25
C SER A 252 -8.74 19.87 8.39
N THR A 253 -7.77 20.52 9.04
CA THR A 253 -6.47 19.93 9.38
C THR A 253 -6.62 18.63 10.19
N GLU A 254 -7.61 18.56 11.09
CA GLU A 254 -7.86 17.37 11.90
C GLU A 254 -8.35 16.21 11.03
N GLU A 255 -9.35 16.45 10.17
CA GLU A 255 -9.85 15.42 9.25
C GLU A 255 -8.75 14.92 8.30
N MET A 256 -7.82 15.78 7.88
CA MET A 256 -6.67 15.35 7.06
C MET A 256 -5.75 14.40 7.84
N ARG A 257 -5.41 14.76 9.09
CA ARG A 257 -4.54 13.94 9.94
C ARG A 257 -5.16 12.60 10.29
N GLU A 258 -6.44 12.57 10.62
CA GLU A 258 -7.16 11.33 10.95
C GLU A 258 -7.18 10.35 9.77
N ARG A 259 -7.19 10.84 8.53
CA ARG A 259 -7.23 10.01 7.32
C ARG A 259 -5.84 9.54 6.86
N MET A 260 -4.79 10.28 7.19
CA MET A 260 -3.42 9.97 6.79
C MET A 260 -2.91 8.65 7.38
N ARG A 261 -2.24 7.85 6.55
CA ARG A 261 -1.51 6.66 6.99
C ARG A 261 -0.22 7.05 7.71
N VAL A 262 0.33 6.13 8.50
CA VAL A 262 1.65 6.30 9.13
C VAL A 262 2.72 6.54 8.05
N VAL A 263 3.61 7.49 8.34
CA VAL A 263 4.74 7.88 7.48
C VAL A 263 6.03 7.54 8.21
N TYR A 264 6.94 6.87 7.51
CA TYR A 264 8.25 6.47 8.05
C TYR A 264 9.44 7.18 7.38
N GLY A 265 9.19 8.16 6.50
CA GLY A 265 10.22 8.90 5.75
C GLY A 265 11.43 9.31 6.58
#